data_AF-A0A1F2P6P5-F1
#
_entry.id   AF-A0A1F2P6P5-F1
#
_cell.length_a   1.000
_cell.length_b   1.000
_cell.length_c   1.000
_cell.angle_alpha   90.00
_cell.angle_beta   90.00
_cell.angle_gamma   90.00
#
_symmetry.space_group_name_H-M   'P 1'
#
loop_
_entity.id
_entity.type
_entity.pdbx_description
1 polymer ?
#
loop_
_entity_poly.entity_id
_entity_poly.type
_entity_poly.pdbx_seq_one_letter_code
_entity_poly.pdbx_strand_id
1 'polypeptide(L)'
;MKDILKEALSELGVFNDGDERWLVEFEREKGKEELIEDLKMYLPDKISGILLNRLVDKTSNFVAILIRTGALYPFVRTSSIRAKLENRIKCILIIAYPANEVGEMLYSGSFNLGGYYRGEIIHWR
;
A
#
# COMPACT_ATOMS: atom_id res chain seq x y z
N MET A 1 -14.15 3.37 9.96
CA MET A 1 -12.93 2.64 9.52
C MET A 1 -12.00 2.58 10.71
N LYS A 2 -11.78 1.43 11.34
CA LYS A 2 -11.53 1.37 12.80
C LYS A 2 -10.03 1.22 13.16
N ASP A 3 -9.35 2.09 13.92
CA ASP A 3 -9.43 3.57 14.04
C ASP A 3 -8.53 4.22 12.95
N ILE A 4 -9.16 4.53 11.80
CA ILE A 4 -8.73 4.48 10.39
C ILE A 4 -7.41 3.74 10.08
N LEU A 5 -7.59 2.59 9.43
CA LEU A 5 -7.25 1.25 9.93
C LEU A 5 -5.86 1.10 10.55
N LYS A 6 -5.86 0.53 11.76
CA LYS A 6 -5.66 1.33 12.98
C LYS A 6 -4.34 2.12 12.97
N GLU A 7 -4.55 3.42 12.77
CA GLU A 7 -3.68 4.53 12.34
C GLU A 7 -2.63 4.18 11.30
N ALA A 8 -3.15 3.82 10.11
CA ALA A 8 -2.41 3.28 8.95
C ALA A 8 -1.36 2.26 9.37
N LEU A 9 -1.90 1.28 10.09
CA LEU A 9 -1.24 0.18 10.81
C LEU A 9 0.03 0.63 11.49
N SER A 10 -0.25 1.49 12.48
CA SER A 10 0.64 2.31 13.29
C SER A 10 1.77 2.91 12.47
N GLU A 11 1.32 3.70 11.51
CA GLU A 11 2.02 4.59 10.60
C GLU A 11 3.29 4.03 9.97
N LEU A 12 3.11 2.91 9.27
CA LEU A 12 4.14 2.13 8.56
C LEU A 12 5.26 1.58 9.44
N GLY A 13 4.98 1.49 10.75
CA GLY A 13 5.58 0.50 11.64
C GLY A 13 4.87 -0.86 11.61
N VAL A 14 3.71 -1.02 10.93
CA VAL A 14 2.89 -2.25 10.88
C VAL A 14 2.76 -2.87 12.27
N PHE A 15 2.28 -2.02 13.18
CA PHE A 15 2.01 -2.19 14.62
C PHE A 15 3.20 -2.36 15.60
N ASN A 16 3.20 -1.60 16.71
CA ASN A 16 3.43 -2.11 18.08
C ASN A 16 2.94 -1.14 19.18
N ASP A 17 1.90 -1.58 19.93
CA ASP A 17 1.54 -1.22 21.32
C ASP A 17 0.54 -2.29 21.84
N GLY A 18 1.04 -3.50 22.10
CA GLY A 18 0.42 -4.51 22.97
C GLY A 18 -0.83 -5.29 22.53
N ASP A 19 -1.65 -4.83 21.59
CA ASP A 19 -2.94 -5.52 21.37
C ASP A 19 -3.46 -5.59 19.92
N GLU A 20 -3.13 -6.68 19.22
CA GLU A 20 -3.74 -7.07 17.92
C GLU A 20 -5.22 -7.47 18.04
N ARG A 21 -5.76 -7.60 19.27
CA ARG A 21 -7.16 -8.01 19.48
C ARG A 21 -8.15 -7.09 18.79
N TRP A 22 -7.80 -5.83 18.53
CA TRP A 22 -8.66 -4.92 17.78
C TRP A 22 -8.96 -5.44 16.37
N LEU A 23 -8.01 -6.11 15.69
CA LEU A 23 -8.22 -6.63 14.33
C LEU A 23 -9.20 -7.81 14.36
N VAL A 24 -9.07 -8.68 15.37
CA VAL A 24 -9.95 -9.84 15.60
C VAL A 24 -11.35 -9.38 16.01
N GLU A 25 -11.46 -8.38 16.88
CA GLU A 25 -12.73 -7.77 17.26
C GLU A 25 -13.39 -7.09 16.06
N PHE A 26 -12.60 -6.40 15.23
CA PHE A 26 -13.13 -5.72 14.06
C PHE A 26 -13.60 -6.70 12.97
N GLU A 27 -12.88 -7.82 12.77
CA GLU A 27 -13.33 -8.91 11.90
C GLU A 27 -14.63 -9.54 12.41
N ARG A 28 -14.78 -9.74 13.73
CA ARG A 28 -16.00 -10.31 14.33
C ARG A 28 -17.22 -9.40 14.19
N GLU A 29 -17.03 -8.09 14.24
CA GLU A 29 -18.12 -7.11 14.10
C GLU A 29 -18.62 -6.98 12.65
N LYS A 30 -17.70 -6.95 11.68
CA LYS A 30 -18.02 -6.68 10.26
C LYS A 30 -18.12 -7.93 9.37
N GLY A 31 -17.48 -9.02 9.77
CA GLY A 31 -17.20 -10.12 8.87
C GLY A 31 -15.95 -9.89 8.02
N LYS A 32 -15.32 -10.99 7.62
CA LYS A 32 -14.03 -11.02 6.93
C LYS A 32 -14.06 -10.32 5.58
N GLU A 33 -15.10 -10.57 4.78
CA GLU A 33 -15.23 -10.01 3.44
C GLU A 33 -15.36 -8.49 3.48
N GLU A 34 -16.17 -7.98 4.41
CA GLU A 34 -16.36 -6.54 4.60
C GLU A 34 -15.08 -5.86 5.11
N LEU A 35 -14.33 -6.52 6.01
CA LEU A 35 -13.03 -6.03 6.48
C LEU A 35 -12.00 -5.96 5.33
N ILE A 36 -11.93 -6.96 4.46
CA ILE A 36 -11.01 -6.98 3.32
C ILE A 36 -11.32 -5.84 2.34
N GLU A 37 -12.59 -5.60 2.05
CA GLU A 37 -13.00 -4.51 1.17
C GLU A 37 -12.69 -3.15 1.79
N ASP A 38 -12.90 -2.98 3.09
CA ASP A 38 -12.46 -1.77 3.80
C ASP A 38 -10.92 -1.59 3.71
N LEU A 39 -10.12 -2.64 3.92
CA LEU A 39 -8.65 -2.54 3.81
C LEU A 39 -8.20 -2.10 2.42
N LYS A 40 -8.76 -2.69 1.36
CA LYS A 40 -8.45 -2.33 -0.03
C LYS A 40 -8.91 -0.91 -0.37
N MET A 41 -10.08 -0.50 0.12
CA MET A 41 -10.67 0.79 -0.19
C MET A 41 -9.88 1.94 0.46
N TYR A 42 -9.40 1.75 1.70
CA TYR A 42 -8.88 2.86 2.50
C TYR A 42 -7.35 2.86 2.68
N LEU A 43 -6.66 1.71 2.69
CA LEU A 43 -5.20 1.68 2.95
C LEU A 43 -4.33 2.38 1.88
N PRO A 44 -4.59 2.24 0.56
CA PRO A 44 -3.71 2.83 -0.46
C PRO A 44 -3.58 4.35 -0.32
N ASP A 45 -4.70 5.03 -0.10
CA ASP A 45 -4.73 6.49 0.04
C ASP A 45 -4.03 6.95 1.32
N LYS A 46 -4.25 6.22 2.43
CA LYS A 46 -3.64 6.55 3.72
C LYS A 46 -2.13 6.37 3.72
N ILE A 47 -1.64 5.25 3.20
CA ILE A 47 -0.20 4.94 3.13
C ILE A 47 0.56 5.93 2.26
N SER A 48 0.02 6.27 1.09
CA SER A 48 0.66 7.26 0.22
C SER A 48 0.68 8.66 0.85
N GLY A 49 -0.34 9.04 1.60
CA GLY A 49 -0.33 10.30 2.34
C GLY A 49 0.80 10.35 3.38
N ILE A 50 1.00 9.27 4.12
CA ILE A 50 2.07 9.16 5.13
C ILE A 50 3.45 9.20 4.49
N LEU A 51 3.66 8.40 3.44
CA LEU A 51 4.94 8.38 2.73
C LEU A 51 5.27 9.75 2.16
N LEU A 52 4.28 10.44 1.58
CA LEU A 52 4.49 11.77 1.05
C LEU A 52 4.92 12.75 2.15
N ASN A 53 4.18 12.79 3.27
CA ASN A 53 4.49 13.69 4.37
C ASN A 53 5.92 13.46 4.92
N ARG A 54 6.40 12.21 4.93
CA ARG A 54 7.77 11.88 5.38
C ARG A 54 8.87 12.22 4.38
N LEU A 55 8.54 12.28 3.09
CA LEU A 55 9.52 12.33 2.00
C LEU A 55 9.52 13.66 1.23
N VAL A 56 8.50 14.50 1.38
CA VAL A 56 8.33 15.73 0.59
C VAL A 56 9.50 16.70 0.74
N ASP A 57 10.07 16.80 1.95
CA ASP A 57 11.19 17.70 2.25
C ASP A 57 12.56 17.06 2.01
N LYS A 58 12.62 15.82 1.53
CA LYS A 58 13.88 15.11 1.26
C LYS A 58 14.42 15.49 -0.11
N THR A 59 15.73 15.67 -0.20
CA THR A 59 16.44 16.02 -1.45
C THR A 59 16.87 14.78 -2.22
N SER A 60 17.39 14.96 -3.43
CA SER A 60 17.89 13.89 -4.32
C SER A 60 19.00 13.03 -3.70
N ASN A 61 19.67 13.52 -2.66
CA ASN A 61 20.76 12.82 -2.01
C ASN A 61 20.28 11.91 -0.88
N PHE A 62 18.96 11.79 -0.67
CA PHE A 62 18.34 10.92 0.33
C PHE A 62 17.78 9.65 -0.32
N VAL A 63 17.88 8.52 0.38
CA VAL A 63 17.31 7.23 -0.04
C VAL A 63 16.38 6.73 1.06
N ALA A 64 15.13 6.44 0.70
CA ALA A 64 14.14 5.81 1.57
C ALA A 64 13.89 4.38 1.13
N ILE A 65 13.78 3.44 2.08
CA ILE A 65 13.55 2.02 1.81
C ILE A 65 12.30 1.56 2.56
N LEU A 66 11.32 1.02 1.82
CA LEU A 66 10.09 0.44 2.36
C LEU A 66 10.19 -1.09 2.39
N ILE A 67 10.41 -1.66 3.57
CA ILE A 67 10.78 -3.08 3.76
C ILE A 67 9.60 -4.01 4.15
N ARG A 68 8.53 -3.52 4.78
CA ARG A 68 7.40 -4.33 5.27
C ARG A 68 6.24 -4.43 4.27
N THR A 69 6.55 -4.47 2.97
CA THR A 69 5.55 -4.45 1.90
C THR A 69 4.67 -5.71 1.88
N GLY A 70 5.19 -6.85 2.35
CA GLY A 70 4.44 -8.10 2.45
C GLY A 70 3.21 -8.01 3.36
N ALA A 71 3.28 -7.23 4.45
CA ALA A 71 2.13 -7.05 5.35
C ALA A 71 1.03 -6.15 4.76
N LEU A 72 1.35 -5.43 3.69
CA LEU A 72 0.39 -4.59 2.98
C LEU A 72 -0.26 -5.34 1.82
N TYR A 73 0.35 -6.43 1.36
CA TYR A 73 -0.19 -7.26 0.29
C TYR A 73 -1.22 -8.24 0.86
N PRO A 74 -2.35 -8.51 0.15
CA PRO A 74 -2.73 -8.00 -1.16
C PRO A 74 -3.55 -6.69 -1.14
N PHE A 75 -3.70 -6.04 0.03
CA PHE A 75 -4.56 -4.88 0.21
C PHE A 75 -4.03 -3.61 -0.47
N VAL A 76 -2.71 -3.49 -0.63
CA VAL A 76 -2.02 -2.34 -1.21
C VAL A 76 -0.98 -2.82 -2.21
N ARG A 77 -1.14 -2.43 -3.49
CA ARG A 77 -0.16 -2.72 -4.54
C ARG A 77 0.94 -1.66 -4.59
N THR A 78 2.15 -2.08 -4.93
CA THR A 78 3.31 -1.18 -5.12
C THR A 78 3.04 -0.15 -6.23
N SER A 79 2.24 -0.51 -7.23
CA SER A 79 1.80 0.38 -8.30
C SER A 79 0.95 1.55 -7.78
N SER A 80 0.01 1.28 -6.86
CA SER A 80 -0.82 2.32 -6.24
C SER A 80 0.01 3.30 -5.43
N ILE A 81 1.02 2.80 -4.69
CA ILE A 81 1.97 3.65 -3.96
C ILE A 81 2.75 4.54 -4.92
N ARG A 82 3.31 3.95 -5.99
CA ARG A 82 4.11 4.67 -6.99
C ARG A 82 3.31 5.79 -7.66
N ALA A 83 2.10 5.49 -8.14
CA ALA A 83 1.23 6.45 -8.81
C ALA A 83 0.95 7.69 -7.96
N LYS A 84 0.79 7.51 -6.64
CA LYS A 84 0.46 8.60 -5.72
C LYS A 84 1.66 9.44 -5.27
N LEU A 85 2.89 8.94 -5.45
CA LEU A 85 4.14 9.63 -5.08
C LEU A 85 4.90 10.18 -6.29
N GLU A 86 4.57 9.72 -7.50
CA GLU A 86 5.19 10.19 -8.75
C GLU A 86 5.14 11.71 -8.84
N ASN A 87 6.29 12.33 -9.09
CA ASN A 87 6.50 13.79 -9.14
C ASN A 87 6.18 14.57 -7.85
N ARG A 88 5.97 13.91 -6.71
CA ARG A 88 5.68 14.56 -5.41
C ARG A 88 6.79 14.41 -4.38
N ILE A 89 7.80 13.60 -4.66
CA ILE A 89 9.00 13.42 -3.83
C ILE A 89 10.25 13.61 -4.70
N LYS A 90 11.36 14.09 -4.12
CA LYS A 90 12.64 14.31 -4.83
C LYS A 90 13.70 13.26 -4.52
N CYS A 91 13.50 12.46 -3.46
CA CYS A 91 14.42 11.41 -3.04
C CYS A 91 14.16 10.08 -3.75
N ILE A 92 15.14 9.18 -3.71
CA ILE A 92 14.99 7.81 -4.21
C ILE A 92 14.14 7.03 -3.20
N LEU A 93 13.09 6.35 -3.67
CA LEU A 93 12.28 5.42 -2.87
C LEU A 93 12.43 3.99 -3.41
N ILE A 94 12.99 3.10 -2.59
CA ILE A 94 13.09 1.66 -2.86
C ILE A 94 11.91 0.96 -2.18
N ILE A 95 11.16 0.16 -2.93
CA ILE A 95 10.01 -0.61 -2.42
C ILE A 95 10.34 -2.09 -2.56
N ALA A 96 10.42 -2.82 -1.43
CA ALA A 96 10.65 -4.26 -1.46
C ALA A 96 9.50 -4.98 -2.15
N TYR A 97 9.81 -6.01 -2.95
CA TYR A 97 8.78 -6.81 -3.58
C TYR A 97 8.03 -7.64 -2.52
N PRO A 98 6.69 -7.56 -2.42
CA PRO A 98 5.93 -8.11 -1.29
C PRO A 98 5.64 -9.61 -1.38
N ALA A 99 6.09 -10.28 -2.44
CA ALA A 99 5.76 -11.67 -2.74
C ALA A 99 7.00 -12.57 -2.70
N ASN A 100 6.77 -13.88 -2.55
CA ASN A 100 7.84 -14.87 -2.44
C ASN A 100 8.41 -15.24 -3.81
N GLU A 101 7.60 -15.12 -4.86
CA GLU A 101 7.97 -15.46 -6.22
C GLU A 101 7.81 -14.28 -7.18
N VAL A 102 8.78 -14.13 -8.09
CA VAL A 102 8.72 -13.11 -9.14
C VAL A 102 7.47 -13.36 -9.99
N GLY A 103 6.58 -12.36 -10.02
CA GLY A 103 5.38 -12.40 -10.85
C GLY A 103 4.10 -12.66 -10.07
N GLU A 104 4.15 -13.10 -8.82
CA GLU A 104 2.95 -13.37 -7.99
C GLU A 104 2.01 -12.15 -7.90
N MET A 105 2.57 -10.94 -7.79
CA MET A 105 1.80 -9.68 -7.81
C MET A 105 1.18 -9.36 -9.19
N LEU A 106 1.74 -9.89 -10.28
CA LEU A 106 1.20 -9.75 -11.65
C LEU A 106 0.02 -10.70 -11.89
N TYR A 107 0.03 -11.86 -11.24
CA TYR A 107 -0.99 -12.90 -11.41
C TYR A 107 -2.14 -12.81 -10.41
N SER A 108 -2.03 -12.02 -9.33
CA SER A 108 -3.15 -11.81 -8.41
C SER A 108 -4.28 -11.05 -9.11
N GLY A 109 -5.41 -11.72 -9.29
CA GLY A 109 -6.62 -11.15 -9.87
C GLY A 109 -7.31 -10.22 -8.88
N SER A 110 -6.93 -8.94 -8.84
CA SER A 110 -7.55 -7.98 -7.91
C SER A 110 -7.14 -6.53 -8.23
N PHE A 111 -7.63 -6.01 -9.36
CA PHE A 111 -8.27 -4.70 -9.47
C PHE A 111 -8.74 -4.48 -10.92
N ASN A 112 -10.05 -4.35 -11.14
CA ASN A 112 -10.68 -3.79 -12.35
C ASN A 112 -10.78 -2.25 -12.30
N LEU A 113 -10.16 -1.62 -11.31
CA LEU A 113 -10.17 -0.17 -11.12
C LEU A 113 -8.84 0.38 -11.65
N GLY A 114 -8.91 0.95 -12.84
CA GLY A 114 -7.78 1.47 -13.59
C GLY A 114 -6.89 2.43 -12.80
N GLY A 115 -5.62 2.46 -13.17
CA GLY A 115 -4.72 3.50 -12.68
C GLY A 115 -3.24 3.20 -12.79
N TYR A 116 -2.82 1.97 -13.10
CA TYR A 116 -1.40 1.72 -13.37
C TYR A 116 -1.15 0.55 -14.31
N TYR A 117 -1.38 0.80 -15.60
CA TYR A 117 -0.80 0.02 -16.68
C TYR A 117 -0.05 1.00 -17.60
N ARG A 118 1.28 1.10 -17.46
CA ARG A 118 2.15 1.75 -18.47
C ARG A 118 2.47 0.72 -19.56
N GLY A 119 1.42 0.35 -20.28
CA GLY A 119 1.49 -0.53 -21.44
C GLY A 119 0.30 -0.19 -22.33
N GLU A 120 0.42 0.90 -23.10
CA GLU A 120 -0.46 1.05 -24.25
C GLU A 120 -0.14 -0.09 -25.21
N ILE A 121 -1.12 -0.93 -25.51
CA ILE A 121 -1.02 -1.85 -26.64
C ILE A 121 -1.13 -0.98 -27.88
N ILE A 122 0.01 -0.70 -28.51
CA ILE A 122 0.04 -0.02 -29.81
C ILE A 122 -0.50 -1.00 -30.84
N HIS A 123 -1.74 -0.79 -31.28
CA HIS A 123 -2.24 -1.44 -32.48
C HIS A 123 -1.64 -0.73 -33.70
N TRP A 124 -0.65 -1.38 -34.32
CA TRP A 124 -0.21 -1.01 -35.65
C TRP A 124 -1.32 -1.31 -36.66
N ARG A 125 -1.68 -0.32 -37.49
CA ARG A 125 -2.47 -0.48 -38.72
C ARG A 125 -1.53 -0.41 -39.91
#